data_AF-A0AB39LKJ1-F1
#
_entry.id   AF-A0AB39LKJ1-F1
#
_cell.length_a   1.000
_cell.length_b   1.000
_cell.length_c   1.000
_cell.angle_alpha   90.00
_cell.angle_beta   90.00
_cell.angle_gamma   90.00
#
_symmetry.space_group_name_H-M   'P 1'
#
loop_
_entity.id
_entity.type
_entity.pdbx_description
1 polymer ?
#
loop_
_entity_poly.entity_id
_entity_poly.type
_entity_poly.pdbx_seq_one_letter_code
_entity_poly.pdbx_strand_id
1 'polypeptide(L)'
;MTFTITSLAERPDRWPAVRDMVDSRPVFVTENLVGATFFPRIAAELPAYVLYAEDEDGEVVATAHSVPFALHAPGRGDLPARRCG
;
A
#
# COMPACT_ATOMS: atom_id res chain seq x y z
N MET A 1 17.93 2.27 15.42
CA MET A 1 16.87 2.53 14.41
C MET A 1 15.68 1.70 14.78
N THR A 2 14.78 2.33 15.53
CA THR A 2 13.48 1.77 15.90
C THR A 2 12.45 2.35 14.96
N PHE A 3 11.51 1.53 14.49
CA PHE A 3 10.39 2.00 13.68
C PHE A 3 9.09 1.50 14.28
N THR A 4 8.06 2.35 14.22
CA THR A 4 6.70 1.98 14.61
C THR A 4 5.85 1.81 13.37
N ILE A 5 5.22 0.64 13.21
CA ILE A 5 4.33 0.35 12.09
C ILE A 5 2.90 0.57 12.55
N THR A 6 2.17 1.41 11.82
CA THR A 6 0.79 1.79 12.14
C THR A 6 -0.08 1.67 10.90
N SER A 7 -1.36 1.32 11.07
CA SER A 7 -2.32 1.38 9.97
C SER A 7 -2.91 2.78 9.80
N LEU A 8 -3.24 3.16 8.56
CA LEU A 8 -3.90 4.44 8.30
C LEU A 8 -5.30 4.51 8.94
N ALA A 9 -5.92 3.36 9.25
CA ALA A 9 -7.18 3.30 9.98
C ALA A 9 -7.05 3.79 11.43
N GLU A 10 -5.89 3.60 12.05
CA GLU A 10 -5.63 4.05 13.43
C GLU A 10 -5.25 5.54 13.49
N ARG A 11 -4.58 6.05 12.46
CA ARG A 11 -4.08 7.43 12.37
C ARG A 11 -4.36 8.05 10.99
N PRO A 12 -5.64 8.33 10.66
CA PRO A 12 -6.01 8.85 9.33
C PRO A 12 -5.44 10.25 9.05
N ASP A 13 -5.07 11.00 10.09
CA ASP A 13 -4.38 12.30 10.00
C ASP A 13 -3.01 12.20 9.30
N ARG A 14 -2.39 11.01 9.29
CA ARG A 14 -1.09 10.77 8.64
C ARG A 14 -1.16 10.60 7.12
N TRP A 15 -2.35 10.59 6.52
CA TRP A 15 -2.50 10.39 5.08
C TRP A 15 -1.63 11.32 4.20
N PRO A 16 -1.52 12.64 4.47
CA PRO A 16 -0.66 13.51 3.67
C PRO A 16 0.80 13.06 3.66
N ALA A 17 1.35 12.66 4.82
CA ALA A 17 2.73 12.19 4.94
C ALA A 17 2.93 10.84 4.22
N VAL A 18 1.96 9.93 4.30
CA VAL A 18 1.98 8.64 3.59
C VAL A 18 1.93 8.84 2.06
N ARG A 19 1.08 9.75 1.59
CA ARG A 19 0.90 10.03 0.16
C ARG A 19 2.11 10.72 -0.46
N ASP A 20 2.67 11.69 0.27
CA ASP A 20 3.72 12.57 -0.23
C ASP A 20 5.14 12.03 0.10
N MET A 21 5.24 10.84 0.70
CA MET A 21 6.52 10.15 0.95
C MET A 21 7.30 10.02 -0.36
N VAL A 22 8.58 10.38 -0.31
CA VAL A 22 9.49 10.30 -1.46
C VAL A 22 9.51 8.88 -2.01
N ASP A 23 9.17 8.74 -3.29
CA ASP A 23 9.21 7.48 -3.99
C ASP A 23 10.67 7.09 -4.27
N SER A 24 11.12 6.00 -3.64
CA SER A 24 12.46 5.43 -3.82
C SER A 24 12.54 4.44 -4.99
N ARG A 25 11.44 4.22 -5.71
CA ARG A 25 11.40 3.26 -6.82
C ARG A 25 12.28 3.72 -7.98
N PRO A 26 12.88 2.77 -8.73
CA PRO A 26 13.60 3.09 -9.94
C PRO A 26 12.73 3.88 -10.92
N VAL A 27 13.32 4.84 -11.64
CA VAL A 27 12.62 5.78 -12.53
C VAL A 27 11.66 5.08 -13.51
N PHE A 28 11.98 3.89 -13.99
CA PHE A 28 11.12 3.14 -14.92
C PHE A 28 9.81 2.60 -14.27
N VAL A 29 9.72 2.54 -12.94
CA VAL A 29 8.53 2.14 -12.18
C VAL A 29 7.66 3.36 -11.85
N THR A 30 8.28 4.54 -11.72
CA THR A 30 7.62 5.83 -11.47
C THR A 30 6.62 6.20 -12.59
N GLU A 31 6.83 5.69 -13.80
CA GLU A 31 5.95 5.92 -14.95
C GLU A 31 4.64 5.11 -14.94
N ASN A 32 4.37 4.29 -13.92
CA ASN A 32 3.06 3.63 -13.79
C ASN A 32 2.00 4.56 -13.19
N LEU A 33 1.66 5.61 -13.93
CA LEU A 33 0.67 6.61 -13.57
C LEU A 33 -0.71 6.00 -13.26
N VAL A 34 -1.08 4.93 -13.95
CA VAL A 34 -2.36 4.21 -13.71
C VAL A 34 -2.33 3.43 -12.41
N GLY A 35 -1.21 2.81 -12.05
CA GLY A 35 -1.06 2.15 -10.74
C GLY A 35 -1.10 3.16 -9.59
N ALA A 36 -0.48 4.32 -9.78
CA ALA A 36 -0.42 5.37 -8.76
C ALA A 36 -1.79 5.98 -8.43
N THR A 37 -2.73 6.05 -9.40
CA THR A 37 -4.08 6.61 -9.16
C THR A 37 -4.95 5.75 -8.24
N PHE A 38 -4.60 4.49 -8.01
CA PHE A 38 -5.35 3.63 -7.09
C PHE A 38 -4.98 3.82 -5.62
N PHE A 39 -3.77 4.33 -5.29
CA PHE A 39 -3.35 4.48 -3.89
C PHE A 39 -4.26 5.40 -3.07
N PRO A 40 -4.70 6.58 -3.57
CA PRO A 40 -5.67 7.41 -2.85
C PRO A 40 -7.00 6.69 -2.59
N ARG A 41 -7.44 5.86 -3.54
CA ARG A 41 -8.69 5.10 -3.39
C ARG A 41 -8.55 3.99 -2.34
N ILE A 42 -7.43 3.28 -2.33
CA ILE A 42 -7.15 2.25 -1.31
C ILE A 42 -7.06 2.90 0.08
N ALA A 43 -6.42 4.06 0.21
CA ALA A 43 -6.35 4.79 1.48
C ALA A 43 -7.74 5.23 1.98
N ALA A 44 -8.65 5.61 1.08
CA ALA A 44 -10.00 6.01 1.44
C ALA A 44 -10.93 4.82 1.76
N GLU A 45 -10.90 3.76 0.95
CA GLU A 45 -11.85 2.63 1.04
C GLU A 45 -11.34 1.51 1.95
N LEU A 46 -10.03 1.36 2.08
CA LEU A 46 -9.35 0.24 2.74
C LEU A 46 -8.20 0.72 3.66
N PRO A 47 -8.40 1.68 4.56
CA PRO A 47 -7.31 2.27 5.36
C PRO A 47 -6.61 1.28 6.29
N ALA A 48 -7.29 0.21 6.70
CA ALA A 48 -6.70 -0.87 7.50
C ALA A 48 -5.63 -1.68 6.74
N TYR A 49 -5.60 -1.57 5.41
CA TYR A 49 -4.65 -2.26 4.53
C TYR A 49 -3.57 -1.32 3.98
N VAL A 50 -3.53 -0.08 4.47
CA VAL A 50 -2.47 0.89 4.24
C VAL A 50 -1.65 1.00 5.51
N LEU A 51 -0.40 0.55 5.44
CA LEU A 51 0.55 0.58 6.55
C LEU A 51 1.63 1.62 6.24
N TYR A 52 2.14 2.24 7.30
CA TYR A 52 3.28 3.12 7.21
C TYR A 52 4.18 2.93 8.43
N ALA A 53 5.47 3.22 8.25
CA ALA A 53 6.47 3.16 9.31
C ALA A 53 6.93 4.58 9.64
N GLU A 54 6.87 4.93 10.92
CA GLU A 54 7.45 6.15 11.48
C GLU A 54 8.78 5.82 12.17
N ASP A 55 9.77 6.70 12.01
CA ASP A 55 10.98 6.69 12.81
C ASP A 55 10.79 7.39 14.18
N GLU A 56 11.88 7.61 14.90
CA GLU A 56 11.88 8.21 16.24
C GLU A 56 11.51 9.71 16.21
N ASP A 57 11.68 10.39 15.07
CA ASP A 57 11.32 11.79 14.86
C ASP A 57 9.87 11.94 14.37
N GLY A 58 9.18 10.82 14.10
CA GLY A 58 7.81 10.80 13.59
C GLY A 58 7.71 11.00 12.08
N GLU A 59 8.82 10.83 11.35
CA GLU A 59 8.87 10.92 9.90
C GLU A 59 8.45 9.59 9.27
N VAL A 60 7.63 9.66 8.21
CA VAL A 60 7.20 8.48 7.47
C VAL A 60 8.33 8.02 6.54
N VAL A 61 8.95 6.89 6.88
CA VAL A 61 10.12 6.36 6.16
C VAL A 61 9.78 5.19 5.24
N ALA A 62 8.59 4.61 5.37
CA ALA A 62 8.10 3.55 4.48
C ALA A 62 6.58 3.52 4.43
N THR A 63 6.03 3.07 3.30
CA THR A 63 4.60 2.83 3.11
C THR A 63 4.35 1.50 2.41
N ALA A 64 3.22 0.87 2.72
CA ALA A 64 2.77 -0.35 2.10
C ALA A 64 1.26 -0.29 1.84
N HIS A 65 0.87 -0.63 0.62
CA HIS A 65 -0.53 -0.70 0.20
C HIS A 65 -0.87 -2.13 -0.20
N SER A 66 -1.91 -2.68 0.42
CA SER A 66 -2.41 -4.01 0.10
C SER A 66 -3.92 -3.97 -0.08
N VAL A 67 -4.47 -4.97 -0.77
CA VAL A 67 -5.92 -5.12 -0.94
C VAL A 67 -6.30 -6.57 -0.67
N PRO A 68 -7.40 -6.83 0.06
CA PRO A 68 -7.87 -8.18 0.29
C PRO A 68 -8.34 -8.80 -1.03
N PHE A 69 -7.96 -10.05 -1.26
CA PHE A 69 -8.30 -10.81 -2.46
C PHE A 69 -9.20 -11.99 -2.09
N ALA A 70 -10.48 -11.93 -2.49
CA ALA A 70 -11.41 -13.04 -2.30
C ALA A 70 -11.36 -13.99 -3.50
N LEU A 71 -10.71 -15.15 -3.36
CA LEU A 71 -10.59 -16.13 -4.47
C LEU A 71 -11.95 -16.72 -4.85
N HIS A 72 -12.78 -17.07 -3.87
CA HIS A 72 -14.04 -17.79 -4.08
C HIS A 72 -15.27 -16.88 -4.21
N ALA A 73 -15.10 -15.67 -4.73
CA ALA A 73 -16.21 -14.75 -4.99
C ALA A 73 -16.99 -15.16 -6.26
N PRO A 74 -18.32 -14.89 -6.35
CA PRO A 74 -19.10 -15.17 -7.55
C PRO A 74 -18.47 -14.55 -8.81
N GLY A 75 -18.34 -15.34 -9.87
CA GLY A 75 -17.72 -14.91 -11.13
C GLY A 75 -16.18 -14.97 -11.15
N ARG A 76 -15.55 -15.51 -10.11
CA ARG A 76 -14.10 -15.74 -10.04
C ARG A 76 -13.76 -17.22 -10.11
N GLY A 77 -12.68 -17.55 -10.82
CA GLY A 77 -12.22 -18.93 -11.05
C GLY A 77 -11.00 -19.32 -10.22
N ASP A 78 -10.54 -20.55 -10.44
CA ASP A 78 -9.34 -21.09 -9.79
C ASP A 78 -8.08 -20.33 -10.20
N LEU A 79 -7.09 -20.30 -9.29
CA LEU A 79 -5.76 -19.82 -9.64
C LEU A 79 -5.13 -20.76 -10.67
N PRO A 80 -4.26 -20.26 -11.57
CA PRO A 80 -3.49 -21.12 -12.46
C PRO A 80 -2.80 -22.22 -11.66
N ALA A 81 -2.81 -23.45 -12.18
CA ALA A 81 -1.96 -24.51 -11.64
C ALA A 81 -0.51 -23.99 -11.56
N ARG A 82 0.22 -24.34 -10.50
CA ARG A 82 1.62 -23.91 -10.29
C ARG A 82 2.39 -24.08 -11.60
N ARG A 83 3.16 -23.06 -12.01
CA ARG A 83 3.90 -23.03 -13.29
C ARG A 83 4.53 -24.40 -13.62
N CYS A 84 4.38 -24.82 -14.87
CA CYS A 84 5.32 -25.74 -15.50
C CYS A 84 6.73 -25.11 -15.45
N GLY A 85 7.70 -25.87 -14.93
CA GLY A 85 9.14 -25.78 -15.22
C GLY A 85 9.81 -24.42 -15.04
#